data_AF-A0A0C9TWJ1-F1
#
_entry.id   AF-A0A0C9TWJ1-F1
#
_cell.length_a   1.000
_cell.length_b   1.000
_cell.length_c   1.000
_cell.angle_alpha   90.00
_cell.angle_beta   90.00
_cell.angle_gamma   90.00
#
_symmetry.space_group_name_H-M   'P 1'
#
loop_
_entity.id
_entity.type
_entity.pdbx_description
1 polymer ?
#
loop_
_entity_poly.entity_id
_entity_poly.type
_entity_poly.pdbx_seq_one_letter_code
_entity_poly.pdbx_strand_id
1 'polypeptide(L)'
;MEKYWGVNNICGPVHLPNNDASAAISGGAEPPKPVQGGAVRATSLTGAIFNHKDDKKGEQDSLRCAFEAVFSFPLNFPDTSNTWYQSHCEAAAELITNLPSYQDYILLMKDRKESRTLNHMELNLQIALDDIPTFSELCIFTVFLQCINMGPFHSKVEQHMERLIADPMLVLASDAKFETATMDGKPWDRAKVIFFTGALETWKRFTAEFAPGGLIASASSTLHAQAWMPTTNDDAIKLKKKKKNAEVIAQIVPILSLDELLSISLKNSQLDEQLMWHRQFNYEIAKKTTYSS
;
A
#
# COMPACT_ATOMS: atom_id res chain seq x y z
N MET A 1 -13.18 2.84 -15.89
CA MET A 1 -13.64 1.45 -15.71
C MET A 1 -15.11 1.34 -15.36
N GLU A 2 -15.69 2.22 -14.52
CA GLU A 2 -17.13 2.16 -14.16
C GLU A 2 -18.11 2.05 -15.35
N LYS A 3 -17.84 2.77 -16.45
CA LYS A 3 -18.67 2.71 -17.66
C LYS A 3 -18.67 1.31 -18.32
N TYR A 4 -17.61 0.52 -18.16
CA TYR A 4 -17.51 -0.82 -18.76
C TYR A 4 -18.53 -1.77 -18.15
N TRP A 5 -18.69 -1.78 -16.82
CA TRP A 5 -19.62 -2.66 -16.11
C TRP A 5 -21.06 -2.41 -16.54
N GLY A 6 -21.47 -1.14 -16.57
CA GLY A 6 -22.82 -0.73 -17.00
C GLY A 6 -23.09 -1.03 -18.48
N VAL A 7 -22.11 -0.83 -19.36
CA VAL A 7 -22.25 -1.12 -20.80
C VAL A 7 -22.35 -2.62 -21.08
N ASN A 8 -21.65 -3.45 -20.30
CA ASN A 8 -21.64 -4.91 -20.49
C ASN A 8 -22.68 -5.65 -19.63
N ASN A 9 -23.49 -4.93 -18.85
CA ASN A 9 -24.47 -5.50 -17.92
C ASN A 9 -23.85 -6.52 -16.93
N ILE A 10 -22.65 -6.19 -16.43
CA ILE A 10 -21.91 -7.00 -15.44
C ILE A 10 -21.88 -6.21 -14.13
N CYS A 11 -22.03 -6.91 -13.00
CA CYS A 11 -21.90 -6.30 -11.67
C CYS A 11 -20.43 -5.89 -11.45
N GLY A 12 -20.21 -4.59 -11.25
CA GLY A 12 -18.88 -4.04 -10.97
C GLY A 12 -18.50 -4.15 -9.48
N PRO A 13 -17.24 -3.83 -9.15
CA PRO A 13 -16.74 -3.78 -7.77
C PRO A 13 -17.53 -2.80 -6.91
N VAL A 14 -17.67 -3.14 -5.63
CA VAL A 14 -18.36 -2.27 -4.67
C VAL A 14 -17.66 -0.92 -4.50
N HIS A 15 -18.47 0.13 -4.46
CA HIS A 15 -18.05 1.49 -4.10
C HIS A 15 -17.84 1.61 -2.60
N LEU A 16 -16.71 2.21 -2.19
CA LEU A 16 -16.31 2.32 -0.80
C LEU A 16 -16.19 3.81 -0.41
N PRO A 17 -17.33 4.52 -0.23
CA PRO A 17 -17.35 5.95 0.06
C PRO A 17 -16.68 6.25 1.40
N ASN A 18 -16.11 7.45 1.54
CA ASN A 18 -15.72 7.94 2.87
C ASN A 18 -16.96 8.47 3.61
N ASN A 19 -16.80 8.83 4.89
CA ASN A 19 -17.92 9.28 5.72
C ASN A 19 -18.71 10.45 5.09
N ASP A 20 -18.01 11.44 4.52
CA ASP A 20 -18.64 12.60 3.87
C ASP A 20 -19.41 12.19 2.60
N ALA A 21 -18.83 11.32 1.78
CA ALA A 21 -19.48 10.80 0.59
C ALA A 21 -20.68 9.90 0.94
N SER A 22 -20.57 9.10 1.99
CA SER A 22 -21.68 8.28 2.50
C SER A 22 -22.83 9.18 2.96
N ALA A 23 -22.53 10.23 3.74
CA ALA A 23 -23.53 11.20 4.19
C ALA A 23 -24.20 11.94 3.00
N ALA A 24 -23.42 12.35 1.99
CA ALA A 24 -23.94 12.97 0.78
C ALA A 24 -24.91 12.03 0.03
N ILE A 25 -24.49 10.77 -0.19
CA ILE A 25 -25.31 9.76 -0.86
C ILE A 25 -26.61 9.49 -0.10
N SER A 26 -26.54 9.32 1.23
CA SER A 26 -27.73 9.14 2.08
C SER A 26 -28.65 10.36 2.07
N GLY A 27 -28.10 11.56 1.89
CA GLY A 27 -28.85 12.81 1.76
C GLY A 27 -29.37 13.10 0.34
N GLY A 28 -29.13 12.21 -0.64
CA GLY A 28 -29.50 12.41 -2.05
C GLY A 28 -28.68 13.50 -2.76
N ALA A 29 -27.54 13.88 -2.20
CA ALA A 29 -26.61 14.85 -2.77
C ALA A 29 -25.44 14.15 -3.49
N GLU A 30 -24.84 14.85 -4.45
CA GLU A 30 -23.65 14.35 -5.13
C GLU A 30 -22.43 14.42 -4.20
N PRO A 31 -21.63 13.34 -4.08
CA PRO A 31 -20.48 13.33 -3.19
C PRO A 31 -19.41 14.33 -3.64
N PRO A 32 -18.69 14.96 -2.70
CA PRO A 32 -17.72 16.03 -2.99
C PRO A 32 -16.50 15.56 -3.80
N LYS A 33 -16.27 14.25 -3.85
CA LYS A 33 -15.22 13.60 -4.63
C LYS A 33 -15.76 12.30 -5.23
N PRO A 34 -15.22 11.85 -6.37
CA PRO A 34 -15.56 10.55 -6.93
C PRO A 34 -15.34 9.44 -5.90
N VAL A 35 -16.35 8.59 -5.74
CA VAL A 35 -16.25 7.45 -4.83
C VAL A 35 -15.38 6.39 -5.47
N GLN A 36 -14.30 6.01 -4.79
CA GLN A 36 -13.45 4.91 -5.22
C GLN A 36 -14.01 3.59 -4.71
N GLY A 37 -13.76 2.51 -5.44
CA GLY A 37 -14.18 1.15 -5.11
C GLY A 37 -13.16 0.11 -5.57
N GLY A 38 -13.49 -1.16 -5.38
CA GLY A 38 -12.69 -2.28 -5.89
C GLY A 38 -11.32 -2.46 -5.21
N ALA A 39 -10.45 -3.23 -5.87
CA ALA A 39 -9.23 -3.77 -5.26
C ALA A 39 -8.24 -2.69 -4.78
N VAL A 40 -8.08 -1.60 -5.53
CA VAL A 40 -7.19 -0.48 -5.16
C VAL A 40 -7.64 0.15 -3.86
N ARG A 41 -8.96 0.37 -3.73
CA ARG A 41 -9.52 1.01 -2.54
C ARG A 41 -9.52 0.06 -1.36
N ALA A 42 -9.80 -1.23 -1.58
CA ALA A 42 -9.72 -2.28 -0.57
C ALA A 42 -8.31 -2.36 0.03
N THR A 43 -7.28 -2.56 -0.80
CA THR A 43 -5.88 -2.62 -0.35
C THR A 43 -5.43 -1.33 0.35
N SER A 44 -5.86 -0.16 -0.13
CA SER A 44 -5.59 1.12 0.55
C SER A 44 -6.20 1.20 1.94
N LEU A 45 -7.43 0.72 2.12
CA LEU A 45 -8.10 0.67 3.43
C LEU A 45 -7.38 -0.31 4.35
N THR A 46 -7.04 -1.50 3.85
CA THR A 46 -6.29 -2.51 4.60
C THR A 46 -4.96 -1.97 5.10
N GLY A 47 -4.17 -1.32 4.24
CA GLY A 47 -2.92 -0.70 4.68
C GLY A 47 -3.13 0.45 5.66
N ALA A 48 -4.18 1.26 5.50
CA ALA A 48 -4.51 2.31 6.46
C ALA A 48 -4.93 1.77 7.84
N ILE A 49 -5.47 0.55 7.92
CA ILE A 49 -5.86 -0.09 9.18
C ILE A 49 -4.68 -0.89 9.77
N PHE A 50 -3.99 -1.69 8.97
CA PHE A 50 -3.01 -2.69 9.45
C PHE A 50 -1.54 -2.34 9.21
N ASN A 51 -1.24 -1.23 8.53
CA ASN A 51 0.13 -0.74 8.31
C ASN A 51 0.15 0.80 8.26
N HIS A 52 -0.43 1.41 9.29
CA HIS A 52 -0.61 2.86 9.35
C HIS A 52 0.71 3.57 9.72
N LYS A 53 0.99 4.72 9.09
CA LYS A 53 2.23 5.50 9.35
C LYS A 53 2.37 5.99 10.82
N ASP A 54 1.24 6.17 11.49
CA ASP A 54 1.16 6.53 12.92
C ASP A 54 0.88 5.25 13.70
N ASP A 55 1.87 4.81 14.45
CA ASP A 55 1.89 3.59 15.27
C ASP A 55 0.78 3.58 16.34
N LYS A 56 0.24 4.75 16.71
CA LYS A 56 -0.85 4.87 17.69
C LYS A 56 -2.25 4.75 17.11
N LYS A 57 -2.40 4.77 15.79
CA LYS A 57 -3.72 4.81 15.13
C LYS A 57 -4.08 3.55 14.35
N GLY A 58 -3.09 2.75 14.00
CA GLY A 58 -3.28 1.48 13.30
C GLY A 58 -3.51 0.30 14.26
N GLU A 59 -3.95 -0.80 13.67
CA GLU A 59 -4.12 -2.12 14.30
C GLU A 59 -2.92 -3.05 13.98
N GLN A 60 -1.81 -2.49 13.50
CA GLN A 60 -0.64 -3.25 13.04
C GLN A 60 -0.05 -4.17 14.10
N ASP A 61 0.22 -3.66 15.29
CA ASP A 61 0.80 -4.45 16.38
C ASP A 61 -0.17 -5.52 16.88
N SER A 62 -1.44 -5.15 17.05
CA SER A 62 -2.50 -6.07 17.46
C SER A 62 -2.72 -7.20 16.45
N LEU A 63 -2.71 -6.87 15.15
CA LEU A 63 -2.80 -7.84 14.06
C LEU A 63 -1.58 -8.77 14.10
N ARG A 64 -0.37 -8.22 14.23
CA ARG A 64 0.86 -9.00 14.30
C ARG A 64 0.83 -10.01 15.45
N CYS A 65 0.39 -9.60 16.65
CA CYS A 65 0.24 -10.51 17.78
C CYS A 65 -0.81 -11.60 17.52
N ALA A 66 -1.95 -11.25 16.93
CA ALA A 66 -2.99 -12.22 16.59
C ALA A 66 -2.50 -13.23 15.55
N PHE A 67 -1.79 -12.75 14.52
CA PHE A 67 -1.27 -13.58 13.44
C PHE A 67 -0.08 -14.43 13.89
N GLU A 68 0.77 -13.94 14.78
CA GLU A 68 1.82 -14.75 15.39
C GLU A 68 1.24 -15.92 16.22
N ALA A 69 0.12 -15.70 16.92
CA ALA A 69 -0.58 -16.78 17.62
C ALA A 69 -1.18 -17.83 16.67
N VAL A 70 -1.59 -17.44 15.47
CA VAL A 70 -2.21 -18.33 14.46
C VAL A 70 -1.13 -19.05 13.64
N PHE A 71 -0.11 -18.33 13.17
CA PHE A 71 0.88 -18.81 12.20
C PHE A 71 2.22 -19.21 12.83
N SER A 72 2.42 -18.94 14.13
CA SER A 72 3.71 -19.14 14.84
C SER A 72 4.88 -18.29 14.30
N PHE A 73 4.58 -17.26 13.51
CA PHE A 73 5.55 -16.25 13.08
C PHE A 73 4.87 -14.89 12.92
N PRO A 74 5.59 -13.78 13.16
CA PRO A 74 5.04 -12.45 12.97
C PRO A 74 4.89 -12.14 11.48
N LEU A 75 3.68 -11.72 11.07
CA LEU A 75 3.38 -11.28 9.72
C LEU A 75 3.05 -9.78 9.74
N ASN A 76 3.68 -9.02 8.83
CA ASN A 76 3.39 -7.60 8.66
C ASN A 76 2.63 -7.40 7.35
N PHE A 77 1.58 -6.59 7.38
CA PHE A 77 0.86 -6.26 6.16
C PHE A 77 1.75 -5.44 5.21
N PRO A 78 1.74 -5.71 3.88
CA PRO A 78 2.51 -4.95 2.90
C PRO A 78 2.22 -3.45 2.95
N ASP A 79 3.20 -2.64 2.54
CA ASP A 79 2.99 -1.19 2.38
C ASP A 79 2.08 -0.93 1.18
N THR A 80 1.09 -0.06 1.34
CA THR A 80 0.17 0.38 0.28
C THR A 80 0.21 1.89 0.06
N SER A 81 1.14 2.58 0.71
CA SER A 81 1.32 4.03 0.64
C SER A 81 2.30 4.47 -0.44
N ASN A 82 3.04 3.53 -1.02
CA ASN A 82 3.90 3.77 -2.17
C ASN A 82 3.08 3.86 -3.47
N THR A 83 3.35 4.87 -4.29
CA THR A 83 2.65 5.17 -5.55
C THR A 83 2.82 4.13 -6.66
N TRP A 84 3.47 2.99 -6.38
CA TRP A 84 3.74 1.95 -7.36
C TRP A 84 2.67 0.87 -7.33
N TYR A 85 2.17 0.52 -8.51
CA TYR A 85 1.13 -0.49 -8.72
C TYR A 85 1.46 -1.82 -8.03
N GLN A 86 2.74 -2.20 -7.99
CA GLN A 86 3.23 -3.41 -7.34
C GLN A 86 2.86 -3.51 -5.85
N SER A 87 2.83 -2.40 -5.12
CA SER A 87 2.51 -2.37 -3.68
C SER A 87 1.07 -2.84 -3.41
N HIS A 88 0.12 -2.39 -4.23
CA HIS A 88 -1.27 -2.86 -4.20
C HIS A 88 -1.38 -4.33 -4.61
N CYS A 89 -0.52 -4.81 -5.51
CA CYS A 89 -0.52 -6.21 -5.89
C CYS A 89 0.05 -7.14 -4.80
N GLU A 90 1.09 -6.72 -4.09
CA GLU A 90 1.64 -7.44 -2.93
C GLU A 90 0.61 -7.49 -1.80
N ALA A 91 -0.05 -6.37 -1.51
CA ALA A 91 -1.16 -6.31 -0.57
C ALA A 91 -2.35 -7.19 -0.97
N ALA A 92 -2.67 -7.27 -2.27
CA ALA A 92 -3.71 -8.17 -2.78
C ALA A 92 -3.33 -9.64 -2.58
N ALA A 93 -2.07 -10.00 -2.87
CA ALA A 93 -1.58 -11.36 -2.69
C ALA A 93 -1.65 -11.82 -1.23
N GLU A 94 -1.25 -10.95 -0.31
CA GLU A 94 -1.34 -11.17 1.14
C GLU A 94 -2.80 -11.35 1.60
N LEU A 95 -3.69 -10.43 1.19
CA LEU A 95 -5.11 -10.51 1.52
C LEU A 95 -5.76 -11.80 1.04
N ILE A 96 -5.44 -12.24 -0.19
CA ILE A 96 -6.00 -13.48 -0.74
C ILE A 96 -5.47 -14.70 -0.01
N THR A 97 -4.18 -14.72 0.33
CA THR A 97 -3.54 -15.86 0.99
C THR A 97 -4.11 -16.08 2.39
N ASN A 98 -4.35 -14.99 3.13
CA ASN A 98 -4.76 -15.03 4.53
C ASN A 98 -6.20 -14.53 4.76
N LEU A 99 -7.05 -14.52 3.73
CA LEU A 99 -8.41 -13.95 3.78
C LEU A 99 -9.23 -14.39 5.01
N PRO A 100 -9.33 -15.69 5.34
CA PRO A 100 -10.12 -16.12 6.49
C PRO A 100 -9.61 -15.51 7.80
N SER A 101 -8.29 -15.40 7.97
CA SER A 101 -7.67 -14.81 9.16
C SER A 101 -7.93 -13.31 9.26
N TYR A 102 -7.98 -12.59 8.14
CA TYR A 102 -8.41 -11.19 8.13
C TYR A 102 -9.89 -11.03 8.46
N GLN A 103 -10.77 -11.88 7.92
CA GLN A 103 -12.21 -11.86 8.24
C GLN A 103 -12.45 -12.15 9.73
N ASP A 104 -11.79 -13.16 10.28
CA ASP A 104 -11.85 -13.49 11.72
C ASP A 104 -11.30 -12.35 12.58
N TYR A 105 -10.20 -11.73 12.16
CA TYR A 105 -9.62 -10.60 12.89
C TYR A 105 -10.54 -9.37 12.87
N ILE A 106 -11.24 -9.08 11.77
CA ILE A 106 -12.23 -7.98 11.71
C ILE A 106 -13.37 -8.23 12.71
N LEU A 107 -13.83 -9.48 12.86
CA LEU A 107 -14.83 -9.84 13.87
C LEU A 107 -14.28 -9.65 15.29
N LEU A 108 -13.03 -10.07 15.55
CA LEU A 108 -12.37 -9.83 16.82
C LEU A 108 -12.26 -8.32 17.13
N MET A 109 -11.88 -7.50 16.14
CA MET A 109 -11.82 -6.05 16.28
C MET A 109 -13.17 -5.45 16.68
N LYS A 110 -14.26 -5.95 16.09
CA LYS A 110 -15.63 -5.55 16.45
C LYS A 110 -15.92 -5.90 17.90
N ASP A 111 -15.60 -7.12 18.34
CA ASP A 111 -15.93 -7.61 19.68
C ASP A 111 -15.12 -6.93 20.80
N ARG A 112 -13.88 -6.52 20.51
CA ARG A 112 -13.04 -5.78 21.47
C ARG A 112 -13.57 -4.37 21.78
N LYS A 113 -14.41 -3.79 20.91
CA LYS A 113 -14.94 -2.44 21.10
C LYS A 113 -16.14 -2.47 22.05
N GLU A 114 -16.21 -1.49 22.94
CA GLU A 114 -17.37 -1.31 23.83
C GLU A 114 -18.68 -1.17 23.04
N SER A 115 -18.64 -0.46 21.91
CA SER A 115 -19.80 -0.28 21.04
C SER A 115 -20.20 -1.54 20.27
N ARG A 116 -19.31 -2.54 20.17
CA ARG A 116 -19.44 -3.73 19.32
C ARG A 116 -19.81 -3.42 17.87
N THR A 117 -19.32 -2.29 17.37
CA THR A 117 -19.56 -1.82 16.00
C THR A 117 -18.24 -1.50 15.31
N LEU A 118 -18.19 -1.80 14.01
CA LEU A 118 -17.09 -1.38 13.15
C LEU A 118 -17.21 0.11 12.86
N ASN A 119 -16.07 0.80 12.80
CA ASN A 119 -16.05 2.16 12.28
C ASN A 119 -16.25 2.15 10.76
N HIS A 120 -16.45 3.32 10.16
CA HIS A 120 -16.73 3.42 8.73
C HIS A 120 -15.64 2.79 7.84
N MET A 121 -14.36 2.89 8.22
CA MET A 121 -13.25 2.34 7.42
C MET A 121 -13.20 0.82 7.52
N GLU A 122 -13.38 0.27 8.71
CA GLU A 122 -13.41 -1.16 8.97
C GLU A 122 -14.63 -1.83 8.32
N LEU A 123 -15.80 -1.17 8.38
CA LEU A 123 -17.00 -1.65 7.72
C LEU A 123 -16.81 -1.67 6.20
N ASN A 124 -16.23 -0.62 5.62
CA ASN A 124 -15.89 -0.60 4.20
C ASN A 124 -14.91 -1.72 3.83
N LEU A 125 -13.92 -2.00 4.68
CA LEU A 125 -13.01 -3.11 4.46
C LEU A 125 -13.75 -4.45 4.48
N GLN A 126 -14.61 -4.69 5.47
CA GLN A 126 -15.43 -5.90 5.54
C GLN A 126 -16.28 -6.07 4.27
N ILE A 127 -17.00 -5.02 3.87
CA ILE A 127 -17.81 -5.01 2.64
C ILE A 127 -16.94 -5.34 1.41
N ALA A 128 -15.73 -4.79 1.32
CA ALA A 128 -14.84 -5.04 0.20
C ALA A 128 -14.33 -6.49 0.13
N LEU A 129 -14.07 -7.11 1.28
CA LEU A 129 -13.59 -8.49 1.37
C LEU A 129 -14.71 -9.53 1.13
N ASP A 130 -15.97 -9.14 1.37
CA ASP A 130 -17.15 -9.98 1.09
C ASP A 130 -17.70 -9.79 -0.34
N ASP A 131 -17.24 -8.75 -1.06
CA ASP A 131 -17.70 -8.41 -2.41
C ASP A 131 -16.95 -9.21 -3.49
N ILE A 132 -17.68 -10.10 -4.18
CA ILE A 132 -17.10 -11.01 -5.19
C ILE A 132 -16.40 -10.26 -6.34
N PRO A 133 -16.97 -9.19 -6.95
CA PRO A 133 -16.28 -8.46 -8.01
C PRO A 133 -15.01 -7.74 -7.51
N THR A 134 -15.01 -7.16 -6.30
CA THR A 134 -13.80 -6.60 -5.68
C THR A 134 -12.74 -7.66 -5.43
N PHE A 135 -13.14 -8.82 -4.92
CA PHE A 135 -12.25 -9.95 -4.72
C PHE A 135 -11.65 -10.46 -6.04
N SER A 136 -12.45 -10.47 -7.10
CA SER A 136 -11.99 -10.81 -8.45
C SER A 136 -10.91 -9.85 -8.95
N GLU A 137 -11.03 -8.54 -8.68
CA GLU A 137 -9.97 -7.58 -9.00
C GLU A 137 -8.68 -7.82 -8.18
N LEU A 138 -8.79 -8.21 -6.90
CA LEU A 138 -7.62 -8.58 -6.08
C LEU A 138 -6.89 -9.79 -6.67
N CYS A 139 -7.63 -10.77 -7.19
CA CYS A 139 -7.06 -11.94 -7.86
C CYS A 139 -6.26 -11.52 -9.10
N ILE A 140 -6.81 -10.62 -9.92
CA ILE A 140 -6.11 -10.10 -11.09
C ILE A 140 -4.84 -9.35 -10.70
N PHE A 141 -4.85 -8.58 -9.60
CA PHE A 141 -3.65 -7.89 -9.11
C PHE A 141 -2.56 -8.88 -8.71
N THR A 142 -2.93 -9.96 -8.04
CA THR A 142 -2.01 -11.03 -7.64
C THR A 142 -1.42 -11.75 -8.85
N VAL A 143 -2.26 -12.10 -9.83
CA VAL A 143 -1.80 -12.70 -11.10
C VAL A 143 -0.85 -11.75 -11.83
N PHE A 144 -1.18 -10.46 -11.87
CA PHE A 144 -0.33 -9.46 -12.51
C PHE A 144 1.04 -9.31 -11.82
N LEU A 145 1.09 -9.35 -10.48
CA LEU A 145 2.36 -9.40 -9.73
C LEU A 145 3.19 -10.60 -10.15
N GLN A 146 2.58 -11.79 -10.23
CA GLN A 146 3.26 -13.00 -10.67
C GLN A 146 3.77 -12.88 -12.12
N CYS A 147 3.01 -12.23 -13.00
CA CYS A 147 3.43 -12.00 -14.38
C CYS A 147 4.59 -10.99 -14.51
N ILE A 148 4.66 -9.97 -13.64
CA ILE A 148 5.70 -8.93 -13.68
C ILE A 148 6.99 -9.36 -12.97
N ASN A 149 6.91 -10.17 -11.91
CA ASN A 149 8.05 -10.51 -11.05
C ASN A 149 9.07 -11.49 -11.68
N MET A 150 9.24 -11.43 -13.00
CA MET A 150 10.06 -12.34 -13.75
C MET A 150 11.29 -11.68 -14.40
N GLY A 151 11.47 -10.36 -14.38
CA GLY A 151 12.62 -9.70 -15.06
C GLY A 151 14.02 -10.19 -14.64
N PRO A 152 14.41 -10.12 -13.35
CA PRO A 152 15.72 -10.64 -12.87
C PRO A 152 15.79 -12.18 -12.84
N PHE A 153 14.64 -12.84 -12.68
CA PHE A 153 14.54 -14.29 -12.88
C PHE A 153 14.85 -14.64 -14.33
N HIS A 154 14.45 -13.78 -15.28
CA HIS A 154 14.73 -13.97 -16.69
C HIS A 154 16.21 -14.00 -17.00
N SER A 155 16.96 -12.98 -16.60
CA SER A 155 18.40 -12.97 -16.84
C SER A 155 19.13 -14.13 -16.13
N LYS A 156 18.67 -14.55 -14.94
CA LYS A 156 19.26 -15.68 -14.21
C LYS A 156 18.96 -17.03 -14.87
N VAL A 157 17.74 -17.23 -15.37
CA VAL A 157 17.36 -18.39 -16.17
C VAL A 157 18.14 -18.41 -17.48
N GLU A 158 18.29 -17.27 -18.14
CA GLU A 158 19.06 -17.15 -19.38
C GLU A 158 20.52 -17.54 -19.16
N GLN A 159 21.19 -16.95 -18.17
CA GLN A 159 22.58 -17.29 -17.82
C GLN A 159 22.72 -18.74 -17.34
N HIS A 160 21.72 -19.27 -16.65
CA HIS A 160 21.72 -20.67 -16.25
C HIS A 160 21.59 -21.60 -17.46
N MET A 161 20.68 -21.31 -18.40
CA MET A 161 20.55 -22.05 -19.66
C MET A 161 21.82 -21.96 -20.52
N GLU A 162 22.46 -20.80 -20.60
CA GLU A 162 23.74 -20.62 -21.30
C GLU A 162 24.85 -21.47 -20.68
N ARG A 163 24.92 -21.54 -19.34
CA ARG A 163 25.85 -22.44 -18.63
C ARG A 163 25.59 -23.91 -18.93
N LEU A 164 24.34 -24.35 -18.94
CA LEU A 164 23.98 -25.74 -19.22
C LEU A 164 24.20 -26.15 -20.68
N ILE A 165 24.06 -25.23 -21.63
CA ILE A 165 24.37 -25.48 -23.04
C ILE A 165 25.88 -25.58 -23.25
N ALA A 166 26.66 -24.71 -22.58
CA ALA A 166 28.12 -24.72 -22.66
C ALA A 166 28.72 -25.99 -22.02
N ASP A 167 28.13 -26.49 -20.93
CA ASP A 167 28.54 -27.73 -20.30
C ASP A 167 27.32 -28.55 -19.83
N PRO A 168 26.77 -29.42 -20.71
CA PRO A 168 25.65 -30.28 -20.36
C PRO A 168 25.96 -31.28 -19.25
N MET A 169 27.25 -31.59 -19.00
CA MET A 169 27.64 -32.55 -17.95
C MET A 169 27.40 -32.01 -16.54
N LEU A 170 27.21 -30.69 -16.37
CA LEU A 170 26.80 -30.08 -15.10
C LEU A 170 25.51 -30.67 -14.56
N VAL A 171 24.63 -31.19 -15.42
CA VAL A 171 23.37 -31.85 -15.02
C VAL A 171 23.34 -33.33 -15.41
N LEU A 172 24.08 -33.74 -16.45
CA LEU A 172 24.05 -35.11 -16.98
C LEU A 172 25.07 -36.08 -16.35
N ALA A 173 26.07 -35.57 -15.62
CA ALA A 173 27.07 -36.43 -14.98
C ALA A 173 26.45 -37.30 -13.87
N SER A 174 26.93 -38.53 -13.72
CA SER A 174 26.46 -39.46 -12.67
C SER A 174 26.74 -38.98 -11.25
N ASP A 175 27.65 -38.02 -11.11
CA ASP A 175 28.08 -37.36 -9.86
C ASP A 175 27.76 -35.85 -9.85
N ALA A 176 26.85 -35.40 -10.72
CA ALA A 176 26.45 -33.99 -10.81
C ALA A 176 26.00 -33.42 -9.45
N LYS A 177 26.60 -32.30 -9.05
CA LYS A 177 26.34 -31.61 -7.78
C LYS A 177 25.19 -30.61 -7.96
N PHE A 178 24.24 -30.60 -7.02
CA PHE A 178 23.07 -29.72 -7.12
C PHE A 178 23.48 -28.24 -7.11
N GLU A 179 24.57 -27.89 -6.42
CA GLU A 179 25.11 -26.54 -6.31
C GLU A 179 25.50 -25.94 -7.67
N THR A 180 25.91 -26.79 -8.62
CA THR A 180 26.29 -26.39 -9.97
C THR A 180 25.18 -26.61 -10.98
N ALA A 181 24.28 -27.54 -10.68
CA ALA A 181 23.29 -28.05 -11.61
C ALA A 181 21.92 -27.35 -11.50
N THR A 182 21.59 -26.77 -10.33
CA THR A 182 20.36 -25.98 -10.15
C THR A 182 20.64 -24.49 -10.33
N MET A 183 19.60 -23.73 -10.70
CA MET A 183 19.72 -22.28 -10.90
C MET A 183 19.98 -21.53 -9.58
N ASP A 184 19.41 -22.01 -8.49
CA ASP A 184 19.45 -21.38 -7.16
C ASP A 184 20.47 -22.04 -6.21
N GLY A 185 21.18 -23.07 -6.68
CA GLY A 185 22.19 -23.80 -5.91
C GLY A 185 21.62 -24.63 -4.76
N LYS A 186 20.31 -24.87 -4.74
CA LYS A 186 19.64 -25.67 -3.72
C LYS A 186 19.49 -27.14 -4.14
N PRO A 187 19.36 -28.07 -3.19
CA PRO A 187 19.09 -29.48 -3.49
C PRO A 187 17.81 -29.64 -4.31
N TRP A 188 17.79 -30.63 -5.20
CA TRP A 188 16.62 -30.93 -6.01
C TRP A 188 15.45 -31.42 -5.15
N ASP A 189 14.30 -30.75 -5.21
CA ASP A 189 13.09 -31.23 -4.54
C ASP A 189 12.60 -32.58 -5.11
N ARG A 190 12.83 -32.83 -6.41
CA ARG A 190 12.55 -34.11 -7.11
C ARG A 190 13.52 -34.35 -8.29
N ALA A 191 14.29 -35.43 -8.25
CA ALA A 191 15.44 -35.70 -9.14
C ALA A 191 15.15 -36.13 -10.59
N LYS A 192 14.06 -35.71 -11.24
CA LYS A 192 13.76 -36.12 -12.63
C LYS A 192 13.00 -35.06 -13.44
N VAL A 193 13.69 -34.06 -13.97
CA VAL A 193 13.25 -33.36 -15.20
C VAL A 193 14.49 -32.93 -15.97
N ILE A 194 14.81 -33.63 -17.06
CA ILE A 194 15.85 -33.22 -18.03
C ILE A 194 15.18 -33.19 -19.39
N PHE A 195 15.09 -32.00 -20.02
CA PHE A 195 15.49 -31.71 -21.40
C PHE A 195 15.25 -30.22 -21.71
N PHE A 196 16.33 -29.47 -22.01
CA PHE A 196 16.33 -28.00 -22.23
C PHE A 196 16.68 -27.57 -23.66
N THR A 197 16.54 -28.43 -24.67
CA THR A 197 16.85 -28.03 -26.06
C THR A 197 15.71 -27.18 -26.65
N GLY A 198 15.96 -25.88 -26.86
CA GLY A 198 15.05 -24.92 -27.52
C GLY A 198 14.41 -23.86 -26.61
N ALA A 199 14.58 -23.96 -25.29
CA ALA A 199 14.02 -23.00 -24.32
C ALA A 199 14.71 -21.61 -24.37
N LEU A 200 16.01 -21.58 -24.65
CA LEU A 200 16.81 -20.35 -24.67
C LEU A 200 16.42 -19.40 -25.81
N GLU A 201 16.24 -19.90 -27.03
CA GLU A 201 15.76 -19.10 -28.18
C GLU A 201 14.39 -18.45 -27.92
N THR A 202 13.50 -19.17 -27.25
CA THR A 202 12.17 -18.66 -26.89
C THR A 202 12.29 -17.54 -25.85
N TRP A 203 13.21 -17.69 -24.90
CA TRP A 203 13.44 -16.71 -23.86
C TRP A 203 14.07 -15.41 -24.35
N LYS A 204 15.08 -15.53 -25.23
CA LYS A 204 15.75 -14.39 -25.88
C LYS A 204 14.79 -13.50 -26.66
N ARG A 205 13.72 -14.08 -27.24
CA ARG A 205 12.66 -13.32 -27.91
C ARG A 205 11.80 -12.51 -26.93
N PHE A 206 11.55 -13.01 -25.73
CA PHE A 206 10.69 -12.34 -24.72
C PHE A 206 11.39 -11.19 -24.00
N THR A 207 12.70 -11.24 -23.80
CA THR A 207 13.47 -10.22 -23.06
C THR A 207 13.99 -9.07 -23.95
N ALA A 208 13.77 -9.14 -25.26
CA ALA A 208 14.33 -8.20 -26.24
C ALA A 208 13.92 -6.73 -26.05
N GLU A 209 12.73 -6.45 -25.49
CA GLU A 209 12.27 -5.06 -25.25
C GLU A 209 13.03 -4.34 -24.13
N PHE A 210 13.69 -5.12 -23.25
CA PHE A 210 14.47 -4.65 -22.10
C PHE A 210 15.99 -4.56 -22.39
N ALA A 211 16.42 -4.97 -23.59
CA ALA A 211 17.82 -4.96 -23.99
C ALA A 211 18.36 -3.53 -24.22
N PRO A 212 19.68 -3.30 -24.15
CA PRO A 212 20.30 -2.02 -24.50
C PRO A 212 19.93 -1.61 -25.94
N GLY A 213 19.26 -0.47 -26.12
CA GLY A 213 18.71 -0.03 -27.41
C GLY A 213 17.28 -0.49 -27.72
N GLY A 214 16.66 -1.28 -26.84
CA GLY A 214 15.24 -1.64 -26.89
C GLY A 214 14.31 -0.46 -26.62
N LEU A 215 13.00 -0.65 -26.79
CA LEU A 215 11.97 0.39 -26.66
C LEU A 215 12.06 1.17 -25.32
N ILE A 216 12.38 0.49 -24.23
CA ILE A 216 12.49 1.10 -22.90
C ILE A 216 13.82 1.86 -22.76
N ALA A 217 14.93 1.32 -23.29
CA ALA A 217 16.25 1.95 -23.23
C ALA A 217 16.40 3.15 -24.19
N SER A 218 15.58 3.20 -25.25
CA SER A 218 15.56 4.27 -26.26
C SER A 218 14.51 5.36 -26.00
N ALA A 219 13.76 5.26 -24.89
CA ALA A 219 12.82 6.28 -24.48
C ALA A 219 13.55 7.61 -24.17
N SER A 220 13.01 8.72 -24.67
CA SER A 220 13.61 10.04 -24.50
C SER A 220 13.58 10.50 -23.04
N SER A 221 14.47 11.41 -22.66
CA SER A 221 14.48 12.05 -21.34
C SER A 221 13.15 12.73 -20.98
N THR A 222 12.36 13.14 -21.97
CA THR A 222 10.98 13.63 -21.81
C THR A 222 9.97 12.54 -21.49
N LEU A 223 10.06 11.36 -22.11
CA LEU A 223 9.26 10.19 -21.76
C LEU A 223 9.63 9.65 -20.37
N HIS A 224 10.92 9.66 -20.02
CA HIS A 224 11.38 9.35 -18.67
C HIS A 224 10.89 10.37 -17.63
N ALA A 225 10.86 11.67 -17.96
CA ALA A 225 10.34 12.70 -17.05
C ALA A 225 8.80 12.67 -16.92
N GLN A 226 8.08 12.23 -17.95
CA GLN A 226 6.64 11.98 -17.87
C GLN A 226 6.31 10.70 -17.11
N ALA A 227 7.17 9.69 -17.19
CA ALA A 227 7.09 8.47 -16.37
C ALA A 227 7.58 8.70 -14.92
N TRP A 228 8.35 9.77 -14.68
CA TRP A 228 8.85 10.14 -13.35
C TRP A 228 7.74 10.76 -12.51
N MET A 229 7.31 10.05 -11.47
CA MET A 229 6.49 10.59 -10.40
C MET A 229 7.35 10.77 -9.14
N PRO A 230 7.30 11.93 -8.46
CA PRO A 230 7.91 12.05 -7.14
C PRO A 230 7.19 11.10 -6.19
N THR A 231 7.97 10.42 -5.35
CA THR A 231 7.51 9.38 -4.40
C THR A 231 6.54 9.90 -3.32
N THR A 232 6.24 11.21 -3.28
CA THR A 232 5.48 11.76 -2.15
C THR A 232 4.70 13.01 -2.52
N ASN A 233 3.39 12.85 -2.75
CA ASN A 233 2.41 13.93 -2.80
C ASN A 233 2.21 14.62 -1.41
N ASP A 234 2.75 14.03 -0.32
CA ASP A 234 2.65 14.56 1.04
C ASP A 234 3.48 15.82 1.28
N ASP A 235 4.62 16.01 0.60
CA ASP A 235 5.51 17.14 0.90
C ASP A 235 4.96 18.47 0.39
N ALA A 236 4.28 18.45 -0.76
CA ALA A 236 3.57 19.62 -1.28
C ALA A 236 2.39 20.00 -0.36
N ILE A 237 1.68 19.02 0.20
CA ILE A 237 0.57 19.23 1.13
C ILE A 237 1.08 19.76 2.47
N LYS A 238 2.16 19.17 3.01
CA LYS A 238 2.83 19.63 4.25
C LYS A 238 3.35 21.05 4.10
N LEU A 239 3.96 21.38 2.95
CA LEU A 239 4.46 22.73 2.68
C LEU A 239 3.33 23.77 2.60
N LYS A 240 2.21 23.43 1.94
CA LYS A 240 1.01 24.28 1.91
C LYS A 240 0.45 24.53 3.31
N LYS A 241 0.34 23.47 4.14
CA LYS A 241 -0.12 23.59 5.53
C LYS A 241 0.82 24.43 6.38
N LYS A 242 2.14 24.28 6.19
CA LYS A 242 3.16 25.08 6.90
C LYS A 242 3.07 26.57 6.52
N LYS A 243 2.88 26.90 5.25
CA LYS A 243 2.69 28.29 4.78
C LYS A 243 1.43 28.93 5.37
N LYS A 244 0.28 28.24 5.29
CA LYS A 244 -0.98 28.73 5.86
C LYS A 244 -0.88 28.96 7.37
N ASN A 245 -0.21 28.06 8.10
CA ASN A 245 0.00 28.24 9.53
C ASN A 245 0.92 29.44 9.84
N ALA A 246 1.95 29.70 9.03
CA ALA A 246 2.82 30.86 9.19
C ALA A 246 2.08 32.18 8.93
N GLU A 247 1.20 32.21 7.92
CA GLU A 247 0.34 33.37 7.62
C GLU A 247 -0.61 33.69 8.77
N VAL A 248 -1.24 32.67 9.36
CA VAL A 248 -2.12 32.85 10.53
C VAL A 248 -1.32 33.40 11.71
N ILE A 249 -0.15 32.83 12.02
CA ILE A 249 0.65 33.29 13.16
C ILE A 249 1.14 34.73 12.96
N ALA A 250 1.49 35.14 11.75
CA ALA A 250 1.91 36.51 11.45
C ALA A 250 0.82 37.57 11.67
N GLN A 251 -0.47 37.17 11.68
CA GLN A 251 -1.61 38.07 11.88
C GLN A 251 -2.05 38.16 13.35
N ILE A 252 -1.48 37.37 14.25
CA ILE A 252 -1.83 37.37 15.67
C ILE A 252 -1.17 38.57 16.35
N VAL A 253 -1.97 39.41 16.99
CA VAL A 253 -1.49 40.41 17.96
C VAL A 253 -1.26 39.69 19.29
N PRO A 254 -0.01 39.55 19.75
CA PRO A 254 0.29 38.76 20.94
C PRO A 254 -0.13 39.47 22.21
N ILE A 255 -0.71 38.73 23.14
CA ILE A 255 -0.95 39.19 24.51
C ILE A 255 0.34 38.94 25.30
N LEU A 256 0.88 40.00 25.88
CA LEU A 256 2.21 39.98 26.52
C LEU A 256 2.15 40.08 28.04
N SER A 257 0.98 40.37 28.62
CA SER A 257 0.81 40.50 30.06
C SER A 257 -0.37 39.71 30.62
N LEU A 258 -0.26 39.30 31.88
CA LEU A 258 -1.32 38.63 32.62
C LEU A 258 -2.51 39.57 32.87
N ASP A 259 -2.26 40.86 33.05
CA ASP A 259 -3.32 41.85 33.27
C ASP A 259 -4.18 42.07 32.01
N GLU A 260 -3.57 42.08 30.82
CA GLU A 260 -4.29 42.08 29.54
C GLU A 260 -5.08 40.78 29.34
N LEU A 261 -4.52 39.64 29.73
CA LEU A 261 -5.20 38.35 29.62
C LEU A 261 -6.43 38.28 30.53
N LEU A 262 -6.35 38.81 31.75
CA LEU A 262 -7.44 38.81 32.73
C LEU A 262 -8.53 39.83 32.42
N SER A 263 -8.22 40.88 31.67
CA SER A 263 -9.17 41.93 31.28
C SER A 263 -9.91 41.62 29.97
N ILE A 264 -9.49 40.61 29.20
CA ILE A 264 -10.10 40.25 27.91
C ILE A 264 -10.82 38.90 28.03
N SER A 265 -12.10 38.86 27.63
CA SER A 265 -12.85 37.61 27.51
C SER A 265 -12.52 36.93 26.17
N LEU A 266 -11.63 35.94 26.17
CA LEU A 266 -11.25 35.16 24.99
C LEU A 266 -12.03 33.86 24.87
N LYS A 267 -12.36 33.46 23.63
CA LYS A 267 -12.81 32.09 23.34
C LYS A 267 -11.62 31.13 23.32
N ASN A 268 -11.86 29.85 23.62
CA ASN A 268 -10.83 28.80 23.60
C ASN A 268 -10.05 28.73 22.28
N SER A 269 -10.70 29.00 21.14
CA SER A 269 -10.04 29.04 19.83
C SER A 269 -9.01 30.18 19.71
N GLN A 270 -9.30 31.35 20.29
CA GLN A 270 -8.40 32.51 20.28
C GLN A 270 -7.24 32.29 21.26
N LEU A 271 -7.47 31.59 22.36
CA LEU A 271 -6.40 31.17 23.27
C LEU A 271 -5.45 30.16 22.62
N ASP A 272 -5.99 29.19 21.85
CA ASP A 272 -5.17 28.23 21.10
C ASP A 272 -4.28 28.94 20.05
N GLU A 273 -4.79 30.00 19.41
CA GLU A 273 -4.01 30.86 18.50
C GLU A 273 -2.88 31.60 19.22
N GLN A 274 -3.16 32.25 20.36
CA GLN A 274 -2.15 32.92 21.19
C GLN A 274 -1.05 31.94 21.64
N LEU A 275 -1.42 30.72 22.06
CA LEU A 275 -0.46 29.67 22.41
C LEU A 275 0.37 29.20 21.21
N MET A 276 -0.19 29.18 20.00
CA MET A 276 0.59 28.87 18.79
C MET A 276 1.66 29.93 18.51
N TRP A 277 1.35 31.22 18.72
CA TRP A 277 2.31 32.31 18.57
C TRP A 277 3.43 32.22 19.61
N HIS A 278 3.09 32.09 20.90
CA HIS A 278 4.08 32.03 21.99
C HIS A 278 5.05 30.84 21.88
N ARG A 279 4.60 29.70 21.33
CA ARG A 279 5.43 28.51 21.06
C ARG A 279 6.52 28.73 20.01
N GLN A 280 6.48 29.82 19.22
CA GLN A 280 7.57 30.15 18.30
C GLN A 280 8.83 30.59 19.04
N PHE A 281 8.66 31.20 20.21
CA PHE A 281 9.74 31.79 20.99
C PHE A 281 10.01 31.04 22.29
N ASN A 282 9.05 30.22 22.75
CA ASN A 282 9.19 29.43 23.96
C ASN A 282 8.82 27.95 23.73
N TYR A 283 9.85 27.12 23.59
CA TYR A 283 9.71 25.69 23.31
C TYR A 283 9.24 24.86 24.51
N GLU A 284 9.26 25.42 25.72
CA GLU A 284 8.81 24.75 26.95
C GLU A 284 7.28 24.74 27.09
N ILE A 285 6.57 25.55 26.29
CA ILE A 285 5.10 25.59 26.29
C ILE A 285 4.56 24.30 25.68
N ALA A 286 4.12 23.41 26.56
CA ALA A 286 3.55 22.11 26.26
C ALA A 286 2.49 22.16 25.15
N LYS A 287 2.55 21.19 24.24
CA LYS A 287 1.52 20.99 23.20
C LYS A 287 0.32 20.30 23.83
N LYS A 288 -0.90 20.59 23.36
CA LYS A 288 -2.16 20.02 23.87
C LYS A 288 -2.17 18.48 23.96
N THR A 289 -1.29 17.82 23.20
CA THR A 289 -1.09 16.37 23.17
C THR A 289 -0.32 15.79 24.37
N THR A 290 0.27 16.59 25.26
CA THR A 290 1.03 16.08 26.42
C THR A 290 0.23 15.99 27.71
N TYR A 291 -1.03 16.44 27.71
CA TYR A 291 -1.95 16.32 28.85
C TYR A 291 -3.19 15.54 28.40
N SER A 292 -3.04 14.23 28.28
CA SER A 292 -4.15 13.29 28.16
C SER A 292 -3.81 12.13 29.08
N SER A 293 -4.06 12.36 30.36
CA SER A 293 -4.14 11.37 31.43
C SER A 293 -5.58 11.32 31.90
#